data_AF-A0AAI9LKD2-F1
#
_entry.id   AF-A0AAI9LKD2-F1
#
_cell.length_a   1.000
_cell.length_b   1.000
_cell.length_c   1.000
_cell.angle_alpha   90.00
_cell.angle_beta   90.00
_cell.angle_gamma   90.00
#
_symmetry.space_group_name_H-M   'P 1'
#
loop_
_entity.id
_entity.type
_entity.pdbx_description
1 polymer ?
#
loop_
_entity_poly.entity_id
_entity_poly.type
_entity_poly.pdbx_seq_one_letter_code
_entity_poly.pdbx_strand_id
1 'polypeptide(L)'
;MRIEFCQKGTWAALEAAREWCRENGLSVGQSSATGPSGLLFGKVDWIAKWRNLTEAEQDALHGTMSGDFREGPIVIVLKDEAVAAHMAVMKAKNPPTA
;
A
#
# COMPACT_ATOMS: atom_id res chain seq x y z
N MET A 1 -10.90 -1.34 -2.14
CA MET A 1 -10.86 -0.42 -0.97
C MET A 1 -10.03 0.84 -1.29
N ARG A 2 -10.46 2.03 -0.84
CA ARG A 2 -9.73 3.31 -1.03
C ARG A 2 -9.59 4.07 0.30
N ILE A 3 -8.41 4.63 0.55
CA ILE A 3 -8.09 5.41 1.75
C ILE A 3 -7.34 6.68 1.32
N GLU A 4 -7.61 7.80 1.99
CA GLU A 4 -7.04 9.10 1.66
C GLU A 4 -6.42 9.78 2.89
N PHE A 5 -5.25 10.37 2.70
CA PHE A 5 -4.43 11.03 3.71
C PHE A 5 -4.20 12.48 3.29
N CYS A 6 -4.67 13.42 4.11
CA CYS A 6 -4.69 14.85 3.80
C CYS A 6 -3.87 15.71 4.80
N GLN A 7 -2.98 15.08 5.57
CA GLN A 7 -2.12 15.78 6.53
C GLN A 7 -1.31 16.87 5.82
N LYS A 8 -1.20 18.04 6.45
CA LYS A 8 -0.54 19.22 5.87
C LYS A 8 0.93 19.29 6.26
N GLY A 9 1.75 19.80 5.33
CA GLY A 9 3.19 19.95 5.49
C GLY A 9 3.97 18.93 4.66
N THR A 10 5.21 19.28 4.34
CA THR A 10 6.08 18.49 3.50
C THR A 10 6.18 17.05 4.02
N TRP A 11 5.82 16.09 3.17
CA TRP A 11 5.82 14.65 3.41
C TRP A 11 4.80 14.15 4.46
N ALA A 12 4.01 15.02 5.09
CA ALA A 12 3.16 14.64 6.21
C ALA A 12 2.11 13.58 5.82
N ALA A 13 1.44 13.77 4.68
CA ALA A 13 0.48 12.79 4.16
C ALA A 13 1.15 11.47 3.73
N LEU A 14 2.37 11.54 3.20
CA LEU A 14 3.14 10.36 2.77
C LEU A 14 3.56 9.51 3.96
N GLU A 15 4.09 10.14 5.01
CA GLU A 15 4.48 9.43 6.24
C GLU A 15 3.26 8.81 6.93
N ALA A 16 2.13 9.52 6.99
CA ALA A 16 0.88 8.97 7.51
C ALA A 16 0.40 7.74 6.71
N ALA A 17 0.49 7.79 5.39
CA ALA A 17 0.13 6.67 4.53
C ALA A 17 1.07 5.47 4.68
N ARG A 18 2.39 5.71 4.82
CA ARG A 18 3.40 4.67 5.05
C ARG A 18 3.23 3.99 6.40
N GLU A 19 2.95 4.77 7.43
CA GLU A 19 2.68 4.25 8.77
C GLU A 19 1.43 3.38 8.78
N TRP A 20 0.34 3.85 8.16
CA TRP A 20 -0.86 3.05 8.01
C TRP A 20 -0.58 1.73 7.26
N CYS A 21 0.23 1.75 6.19
CA CYS A 21 0.65 0.52 5.50
C CYS A 21 1.37 -0.43 6.46
N ARG A 22 2.33 0.06 7.25
CA ARG A 22 3.10 -0.74 8.20
C ARG A 22 2.20 -1.39 9.26
N GLU A 23 1.27 -0.64 9.82
CA GLU A 23 0.31 -1.13 10.82
C GLU A 23 -0.66 -2.18 10.26
N ASN A 24 -1.00 -2.06 8.97
CA ASN A 24 -1.91 -2.97 8.28
C ASN A 24 -1.18 -4.08 7.51
N GLY A 25 0.11 -4.29 7.79
CA GLY A 25 0.90 -5.40 7.26
C GLY A 25 1.17 -5.31 5.76
N LEU A 26 1.29 -4.10 5.20
CA LEU A 26 1.67 -3.87 3.81
C LEU A 26 3.13 -3.44 3.68
N SER A 27 3.81 -4.03 2.70
CA SER A 27 5.09 -3.55 2.18
C SER A 27 4.85 -2.52 1.08
N VAL A 28 5.61 -1.42 1.13
CA VAL A 28 5.49 -0.28 0.20
C VAL A 28 6.68 -0.27 -0.76
N GLY A 29 6.40 -0.20 -2.05
CA GLY A 29 7.43 -0.16 -3.08
C GLY A 29 8.11 1.19 -3.25
N GLN A 30 9.24 1.15 -3.96
CA GLN A 30 10.06 2.32 -4.25
C GLN A 30 9.23 3.43 -4.91
N SER A 31 9.39 4.67 -4.46
CA SER A 31 8.70 5.81 -5.05
C SER A 31 9.17 6.09 -6.47
N SER A 32 8.24 6.53 -7.32
CA SER A 32 8.48 6.98 -8.68
C SER A 32 7.98 8.41 -8.84
N ALA A 33 8.72 9.24 -9.58
CA ALA A 33 8.26 10.60 -9.90
C ALA A 33 7.08 10.61 -10.87
N THR A 34 6.93 9.56 -11.69
CA THR A 34 5.99 9.49 -12.80
C THR A 34 4.96 8.37 -12.63
N GLY A 35 4.73 7.89 -11.41
CA GLY A 35 3.77 6.81 -11.17
C GLY A 35 3.62 6.48 -9.69
N PRO A 36 2.66 5.60 -9.35
CA PRO A 36 2.42 5.19 -7.98
C PRO A 36 3.58 4.37 -7.39
N SER A 37 3.55 4.14 -6.08
CA SER A 37 4.27 3.05 -5.42
C SER A 37 3.37 1.81 -5.39
N GLY A 38 3.90 0.64 -5.72
CA GLY A 38 3.18 -0.63 -5.58
C GLY A 38 3.07 -1.07 -4.12
N LEU A 39 1.98 -1.78 -3.78
CA LEU A 39 1.71 -2.30 -2.44
C LEU A 39 1.49 -3.81 -2.48
N LEU A 40 2.04 -4.51 -1.49
CA LEU A 40 1.79 -5.93 -1.24
C LEU A 40 1.57 -6.18 0.25
N PHE A 41 0.48 -6.86 0.61
CA PHE A 41 0.36 -7.49 1.93
C PHE A 41 1.50 -8.47 2.22
N GLY A 42 1.92 -8.51 3.48
CA GLY A 42 3.02 -9.34 3.98
C GLY A 42 4.36 -8.62 3.95
N LYS A 43 5.38 -9.32 4.44
CA LYS A 43 6.77 -8.86 4.41
C LYS A 43 7.36 -9.17 3.04
N VAL A 44 7.62 -8.13 2.26
CA VAL A 44 8.27 -8.21 0.96
C VAL A 44 9.50 -7.31 1.02
N ASP A 45 10.68 -7.91 0.83
CA ASP A 45 11.95 -7.19 1.01
C ASP A 45 12.19 -6.12 -0.08
N TRP A 46 11.63 -6.31 -1.28
CA TRP A 46 11.80 -5.40 -2.39
C TRP A 46 10.59 -5.37 -3.33
N ILE A 47 10.10 -4.18 -3.63
CA ILE A 47 9.15 -3.91 -4.72
C ILE A 47 9.76 -2.79 -5.56
N ALA A 48 10.04 -3.09 -6.84
CA ALA A 48 10.69 -2.14 -7.74
C ALA A 48 9.82 -0.90 -8.00
N LYS A 49 10.46 0.15 -8.54
CA LYS A 49 9.73 1.36 -8.98
C LYS A 49 8.73 0.98 -10.06
N TRP A 50 7.57 1.64 -10.06
CA TRP A 50 6.49 1.37 -11.02
C TRP A 50 6.94 1.21 -12.47
N ARG A 51 7.76 2.15 -12.97
CA ARG A 51 8.28 2.14 -14.35
C ARG A 51 9.23 0.97 -14.68
N ASN A 52 9.69 0.23 -13.67
CA ASN A 52 10.54 -0.94 -13.83
C ASN A 52 9.75 -2.24 -13.69
N LEU A 53 8.45 -2.18 -13.37
CA LEU A 53 7.58 -3.34 -13.31
C LEU A 53 6.95 -3.58 -14.68
N THR A 54 6.95 -4.83 -15.11
CA THR A 54 6.12 -5.30 -16.23
C THR A 54 4.63 -5.17 -15.89
N GLU A 55 3.76 -5.21 -16.90
CA GLU A 55 2.31 -5.18 -16.69
C GLU A 55 1.84 -6.34 -15.79
N ALA A 56 2.38 -7.55 -16.01
CA ALA A 56 2.07 -8.71 -15.18
C ALA A 56 2.50 -8.52 -13.71
N GLU A 57 3.64 -7.88 -13.46
CA GLU A 57 4.07 -7.56 -12.09
C GLU A 57 3.23 -6.45 -11.46
N GLN A 58 2.78 -5.46 -12.24
CA GLN A 58 1.84 -4.44 -11.77
C GLN A 58 0.50 -5.07 -11.39
N ASP A 59 0.02 -6.03 -12.18
CA ASP A 59 -1.20 -6.79 -11.91
C ASP A 59 -1.07 -7.72 -10.71
N ALA A 60 0.14 -8.21 -10.41
CA ALA A 60 0.39 -9.00 -9.21
C ALA A 60 0.38 -8.16 -7.92
N LEU A 61 0.47 -6.83 -8.00
CA LEU A 61 0.37 -5.97 -6.82
C LEU A 61 -1.03 -6.03 -6.20
N HIS A 62 -1.08 -5.92 -4.87
CA HIS A 62 -2.32 -5.87 -4.09
C HIS A 62 -2.93 -4.47 -4.08
N GLY A 63 -2.18 -3.46 -4.53
CA GLY A 63 -2.68 -2.12 -4.72
C GLY A 63 -1.58 -1.09 -4.97
N THR A 64 -1.94 0.18 -4.84
CA THR A 64 -1.08 1.32 -5.16
C THR A 64 -1.21 2.42 -4.12
N MET A 65 -0.12 3.19 -3.97
CA MET A 65 -0.09 4.47 -3.27
C MET A 65 0.29 5.57 -4.27
N SER A 66 -0.55 6.59 -4.42
CA SER A 66 -0.40 7.66 -5.41
C SER A 66 -0.78 9.02 -4.83
N GLY A 67 -0.45 10.10 -5.54
CA GLY A 67 -0.80 11.47 -5.17
C GLY A 67 0.40 12.40 -5.26
N ASP A 68 0.27 13.59 -4.69
CA ASP A 68 1.44 14.46 -4.48
C ASP A 68 2.19 13.97 -3.24
N PHE A 69 3.29 13.26 -3.46
CA PHE A 69 4.10 12.70 -2.37
C PHE A 69 4.68 13.77 -1.45
N ARG A 70 4.82 15.01 -1.94
CA ARG A 70 5.43 16.10 -1.18
C ARG A 70 4.41 16.83 -0.32
N GLU A 71 3.26 17.22 -0.86
CA GLU A 71 2.30 18.06 -0.11
C GLU A 71 0.93 17.38 0.11
N GLY A 72 0.76 16.17 -0.42
CA GLY A 72 -0.50 15.45 -0.40
C GLY A 72 -1.56 16.06 -1.34
N PRO A 73 -2.75 15.45 -1.40
CA PRO A 73 -3.14 14.26 -0.65
C PRO A 73 -2.46 12.98 -1.16
N ILE A 74 -2.39 11.98 -0.29
CA ILE A 74 -1.96 10.62 -0.64
C ILE A 74 -3.15 9.70 -0.63
N VAL A 75 -3.24 8.88 -1.66
CA VAL A 75 -4.33 7.94 -1.86
C VAL A 75 -3.75 6.53 -1.93
N ILE A 76 -4.28 5.65 -1.11
CA ILE A 76 -4.07 4.21 -1.19
C ILE A 76 -5.30 3.57 -1.83
N VAL A 77 -5.08 2.74 -2.86
CA VAL A 77 -6.11 1.90 -3.47
C VAL A 77 -5.66 0.46 -3.35
N LEU A 78 -6.47 -0.37 -2.70
CA LEU A 78 -6.24 -1.81 -2.54
C LEU A 78 -7.32 -2.60 -3.27
N LYS A 79 -6.92 -3.70 -3.89
CA LYS A 79 -7.82 -4.65 -4.56
C LYS A 79 -8.67 -5.39 -3.53
N ASP A 80 -9.95 -5.57 -3.82
CA ASP A 80 -10.90 -6.13 -2.84
C ASP A 80 -10.60 -7.60 -2.54
N GLU A 81 -10.18 -8.37 -3.54
CA GLU A 81 -9.73 -9.75 -3.41
C GLU A 81 -8.48 -9.87 -2.52
N ALA A 82 -7.55 -8.92 -2.63
CA ALA A 82 -6.34 -8.91 -1.82
C ALA A 82 -6.66 -8.58 -0.35
N VAL A 83 -7.56 -7.62 -0.11
CA VAL A 83 -8.05 -7.29 1.24
C VAL A 83 -8.77 -8.49 1.85
N ALA A 84 -9.68 -9.14 1.11
CA ALA A 84 -10.42 -10.30 1.58
C ALA A 84 -9.49 -11.46 1.94
N ALA A 85 -8.51 -11.76 1.09
CA ALA A 85 -7.51 -12.80 1.34
C ALA A 85 -6.67 -12.49 2.58
N HIS A 86 -6.18 -11.25 2.73
CA HIS A 86 -5.40 -10.84 3.89
C HIS A 86 -6.19 -10.95 5.20
N MET A 87 -7.44 -10.48 5.20
CA MET A 87 -8.32 -10.56 6.37
C MET A 87 -8.65 -12.00 6.77
N ALA A 88 -8.82 -12.89 5.79
CA ALA A 88 -9.01 -14.33 6.05
C ALA A 88 -7.78 -14.93 6.75
N VAL A 89 -6.57 -14.59 6.30
CA VAL A 89 -5.31 -15.03 6.93
C VAL A 89 -5.19 -14.49 8.36
N MET A 90 -5.53 -13.22 8.59
CA MET A 90 -5.46 -12.62 9.93
C MET A 90 -6.46 -13.24 10.92
N LYS A 91 -7.69 -13.54 10.48
CA LYS A 91 -8.69 -14.26 11.30
C LYS A 91 -8.23 -15.67 11.66
N ALA A 92 -7.61 -16.39 10.72
CA ALA A 92 -7.10 -17.72 10.98
C ALA A 92 -5.94 -17.73 11.98
N LYS A 93 -5.09 -16.69 11.99
CA LYS A 93 -3.97 -16.55 12.93
C LYS A 93 -4.40 -16.14 14.34
N ASN A 94 -5.54 -15.47 14.48
CA ASN A 94 -6.08 -15.06 15.76
C ASN A 94 -7.53 -15.54 15.90
N PRO A 95 -7.74 -16.86 16.11
CA PRO A 95 -9.08 -17.40 16.25
C PRO A 95 -9.77 -16.70 17.43
N PRO A 96 -11.07 -16.34 17.29
CA PRO A 96 -11.79 -15.75 18.42
C PRO A 96 -11.72 -16.72 19.60
N THR A 97 -11.23 -16.22 20.72
CA THR A 97 -11.23 -16.98 21.97
C THR A 97 -12.68 -17.27 22.31
N ALA A 98 -13.01 -18.57 22.38
CA ALA A 98 -14.35 -19.07 22.70
C ALA A 98 -14.76 -18.69 24.13
#